data_AF-A0A3N5GHD6-F1
#
_entry.id   AF-A0A3N5GHD6-F1
#
_cell.length_a   1.000
_cell.length_b   1.000
_cell.length_c   1.000
_cell.angle_alpha   90.00
_cell.angle_beta   90.00
_cell.angle_gamma   90.00
#
_symmetry.space_group_name_H-M   'P 1'
#
loop_
_entity.id
_entity.type
_entity.pdbx_description
1 polymer ?
#
loop_
_entity_poly.entity_id
_entity_poly.type
_entity_poly.pdbx_seq_one_letter_code
_entity_poly.pdbx_strand_id
1 'polypeptide(L)'
;MPSAPIYSLRTQDVYKALETAPEGLSSAEAQSRQSLYGENRLSEQHKIPIWEKLLMHFMHPQAGILLVASILALIGGDFVLALVTLT
;
A
#
# COMPACT_ATOMS: atom_id res chain seq x y z
N MET A 1 -17.39 18.39 20.08
CA MET A 1 -17.02 18.26 18.65
C MET A 1 -17.69 19.40 17.90
N PRO A 2 -16.95 20.29 17.21
CA PRO A 2 -17.56 21.38 16.45
C PRO A 2 -18.56 20.82 15.42
N SER A 3 -19.74 21.44 15.34
CA SER A 3 -20.86 21.01 14.49
C SER A 3 -20.61 21.22 12.99
N ALA A 4 -19.59 21.98 12.63
CA ALA A 4 -19.27 22.37 11.26
C ALA A 4 -17.82 21.99 10.94
N PRO A 5 -17.51 21.68 9.66
CA PRO A 5 -16.16 21.28 9.27
C PRO A 5 -15.16 22.44 9.46
N ILE A 6 -13.93 22.12 9.87
CA ILE A 6 -12.91 23.12 10.27
C ILE A 6 -12.67 24.18 9.18
N TYR A 7 -12.67 23.79 7.90
CA TYR A 7 -12.45 24.70 6.77
C TYR A 7 -13.55 25.76 6.59
N SER A 8 -14.70 25.61 7.26
CA SER A 8 -15.82 26.55 7.19
C SER A 8 -15.86 27.55 8.35
N LEU A 9 -14.98 27.40 9.35
CA LEU A 9 -14.93 28.24 10.52
C LEU A 9 -14.18 29.56 10.26
N ARG A 10 -14.54 30.61 11.01
CA ARG A 10 -13.73 31.84 11.05
C ARG A 10 -12.42 31.56 11.78
N THR A 11 -11.37 32.30 11.44
CA THR A 11 -10.02 32.14 12.01
C THR A 11 -9.99 32.04 13.53
N GLN A 12 -10.72 32.92 14.22
CA GLN A 12 -10.85 32.94 15.69
C GLN A 12 -11.42 31.64 16.25
N ASP A 13 -12.39 31.05 15.53
CA ASP A 13 -13.07 29.82 15.91
C ASP A 13 -12.19 28.59 15.59
N VAL A 14 -11.33 28.66 14.57
CA VAL A 14 -10.32 27.64 14.27
C VAL A 14 -9.30 27.53 15.41
N TYR A 15 -8.78 28.66 15.89
CA TYR A 15 -7.85 28.70 17.02
C TYR A 15 -8.44 28.06 18.28
N LYS A 16 -9.71 28.38 18.59
CA LYS A 16 -10.43 27.75 19.71
C LYS A 16 -10.66 26.26 19.48
N ALA A 17 -11.05 25.86 18.27
CA ALA A 17 -11.38 24.47 17.95
C ALA A 17 -10.15 23.55 17.93
N LEU A 18 -8.99 24.06 17.52
CA LEU A 18 -7.72 23.31 17.47
C LEU A 18 -6.84 23.54 18.71
N GLU A 19 -7.32 24.36 19.66
CA GLU A 19 -6.59 24.79 20.85
C GLU A 19 -5.21 25.33 20.48
N THR A 20 -5.15 26.23 19.49
CA THR A 20 -3.91 26.85 19.00
C THR A 20 -4.00 28.36 19.09
N ALA A 21 -2.86 29.03 18.95
CA ALA A 21 -2.76 30.48 18.93
C ALA A 21 -2.18 30.96 17.58
N PRO A 22 -2.33 32.25 17.23
CA PRO A 22 -1.68 32.85 16.06
C PRO A 22 -0.17 32.67 16.04
N GLU A 23 0.46 32.63 17.21
CA GLU A 23 1.89 32.44 17.41
C GLU A 23 2.33 30.98 17.22
N GLY A 24 1.37 30.06 17.06
CA GLY A 24 1.60 28.63 16.88
C GLY A 24 1.48 27.83 18.17
N LEU A 25 2.21 26.71 18.23
CA LEU A 25 2.28 25.82 19.39
C LEU A 25 3.66 25.94 20.03
N SER A 26 3.72 25.78 21.35
CA SER A 26 4.99 25.57 22.04
C SER A 26 5.59 24.22 21.69
N SER A 27 6.92 24.09 21.86
CA SER A 27 7.62 22.82 21.63
C SER A 27 7.06 21.67 22.49
N ALA A 28 6.68 21.96 23.75
CA ALA A 28 6.09 20.98 24.65
C ALA A 28 4.71 20.50 24.18
N GLU A 29 3.85 21.40 23.70
CA GLU A 29 2.54 21.05 23.15
C GLU A 29 2.66 20.27 21.84
N ALA A 30 3.58 20.68 20.97
CA ALA A 30 3.85 19.96 19.73
C ALA A 30 4.30 18.52 20.02
N GLN A 31 5.19 18.32 21.00
CA GLN A 31 5.67 16.99 21.38
C GLN A 31 4.58 16.13 22.04
N SER A 32 3.75 16.73 22.90
CA SER A 32 2.58 16.07 23.51
C SER A 32 1.55 15.64 22.46
N ARG A 33 1.30 16.48 21.45
CA ARG A 33 0.40 16.14 20.34
C ARG A 33 1.01 15.08 19.43
N GLN A 34 2.31 15.15 19.16
CA GLN A 34 3.00 14.14 18.35
C GLN A 34 2.99 12.76 19.02
N SER A 35 3.10 12.68 20.35
CA SER A 35 2.99 11.39 21.06
C SER A 35 1.56 10.84 21.07
N LEU A 36 0.55 11.71 21.04
CA LEU A 36 -0.86 11.31 20.98
C LEU A 36 -1.30 10.87 19.58
N TYR A 37 -0.93 11.62 18.54
CA TYR A 37 -1.40 11.39 17.16
C TYR A 37 -0.42 10.59 16.30
N GLY A 38 0.84 10.45 16.76
CA GLY A 38 1.92 9.87 15.98
C GLY A 38 2.55 10.86 15.00
N GLU A 39 3.54 10.39 14.26
CA GLU A 39 4.16 11.18 13.21
C GLU A 39 3.19 11.40 12.04
N ASN A 40 3.19 12.59 11.46
CA ASN A 40 2.46 12.89 10.24
C ASN A 40 3.17 12.29 9.01
N ARG A 41 3.25 10.96 9.00
CA ARG A 41 3.78 10.17 7.88
C ARG A 41 2.70 9.18 7.46
N LEU A 42 2.46 9.11 6.15
CA LEU A 42 1.64 8.05 5.59
C LEU A 42 2.36 6.73 5.84
N SER A 43 1.61 5.72 6.31
CA SER A 43 2.16 4.38 6.47
C SER A 43 2.70 3.90 5.12
N GLU A 44 4.00 3.63 5.06
CA GLU A 44 4.57 2.99 3.89
C GLU A 44 3.92 1.62 3.75
N GLN A 45 3.29 1.37 2.60
CA GLN A 45 2.79 0.04 2.28
C GLN A 45 3.99 -0.90 2.30
N HIS A 46 3.83 -2.05 2.95
CA HIS A 46 4.85 -3.09 2.97
C HIS A 46 5.21 -3.41 1.52
N LYS A 47 6.45 -3.15 1.15
CA LYS A 47 6.95 -3.43 -0.20
C LYS A 47 6.96 -4.94 -0.36
N ILE A 48 6.08 -5.45 -1.22
CA ILE A 48 6.09 -6.85 -1.62
C ILE A 48 7.47 -7.11 -2.25
N PRO A 49 8.22 -8.10 -1.77
CA PRO A 49 9.55 -8.38 -2.30
C PRO A 49 9.46 -8.82 -3.76
N ILE A 50 10.51 -8.53 -4.53
CA ILE A 50 10.53 -8.72 -6.00
C ILE A 50 10.28 -10.18 -6.38
N TRP A 51 10.79 -11.13 -5.59
CA TRP A 51 10.58 -12.57 -5.82
C TRP A 51 9.12 -12.99 -5.65
N GLU A 52 8.39 -12.41 -4.69
CA GLU A 52 6.98 -12.70 -4.46
C GLU A 52 6.12 -12.08 -5.58
N LYS A 53 6.49 -10.87 -6.03
CA LYS A 53 5.85 -10.23 -7.19
C LYS A 53 6.02 -11.06 -8.46
N LEU A 54 7.22 -11.63 -8.67
CA LEU A 54 7.50 -12.53 -9.80
C LEU A 54 6.67 -13.80 -9.71
N LEU A 55 6.61 -14.43 -8.53
CA LEU A 55 5.84 -15.66 -8.32
C LEU A 55 4.34 -15.46 -8.56
N MET A 56 3.78 -14.31 -8.15
CA MET A 56 2.39 -13.95 -8.45
C MET A 56 2.08 -13.92 -9.96
N HIS A 57 3.03 -13.52 -10.81
CA HIS A 57 2.82 -13.48 -12.26
C HIS A 57 2.83 -14.89 -12.87
N PHE A 58 3.59 -15.83 -12.29
CA PHE A 58 3.57 -17.23 -12.72
C PHE A 58 2.30 -17.98 -12.29
N MET A 59 1.62 -17.52 -11.24
CA MET A 59 0.37 -18.12 -10.75
C MET A 59 -0.89 -17.65 -11.49
N HIS A 60 -0.75 -16.95 -12.63
CA HIS A 60 -1.91 -16.62 -13.46
C HIS A 60 -2.55 -17.91 -14.03
N PRO A 61 -3.89 -18.00 -14.10
CA PRO A 61 -4.59 -19.21 -14.57
C PRO A 61 -4.10 -19.74 -15.92
N GLN A 62 -3.75 -18.84 -16.84
CA GLN A 62 -3.22 -19.19 -18.15
C GLN A 62 -1.83 -19.84 -18.07
N ALA A 63 -0.91 -19.28 -17.28
CA ALA A 63 0.42 -19.82 -17.08
C ALA A 63 0.35 -21.23 -16.44
N GLY A 64 -0.58 -21.43 -15.50
CA GLY A 64 -0.84 -22.75 -14.91
C GLY A 64 -1.25 -23.80 -15.93
N ILE A 65 -2.15 -23.46 -16.87
CA ILE A 65 -2.57 -24.39 -17.93
C ILE A 65 -1.41 -24.74 -18.87
N LEU A 66 -0.59 -23.75 -19.26
CA LEU A 66 0.58 -23.98 -20.12
C LEU A 66 1.64 -24.85 -19.45
N LEU A 67 1.87 -24.66 -18.15
CA LEU A 67 2.78 -25.52 -17.38
C LEU A 67 2.28 -26.96 -17.33
N VAL A 68 0.99 -27.18 -17.06
CA VAL A 68 0.40 -28.52 -17.07
C VAL A 68 0.50 -29.16 -18.46
N ALA A 69 0.19 -28.41 -19.53
CA ALA A 69 0.30 -28.89 -20.91
C ALA A 69 1.74 -29.25 -21.27
N SER A 70 2.72 -28.43 -20.88
CA SER A 70 4.14 -28.70 -21.09
C SER A 70 4.60 -29.96 -20.35
N ILE A 71 4.19 -30.15 -19.09
CA ILE A 71 4.48 -31.37 -18.32
C ILE A 71 3.88 -32.62 -18.99
N LEU A 72 2.63 -32.53 -19.45
CA LEU A 72 1.97 -33.64 -20.15
C LEU A 72 2.68 -33.98 -21.48
N ALA A 73 3.13 -32.97 -22.23
CA ALA A 73 3.89 -33.17 -23.46
C ALA A 73 5.26 -33.83 -23.21
N LEU A 74 5.96 -33.43 -22.13
CA LEU A 74 7.22 -34.06 -21.71
C LEU A 74 7.03 -35.54 -21.34
N ILE A 75 5.99 -35.87 -20.56
CA ILE A 75 5.65 -37.25 -20.20
C ILE A 75 5.29 -38.05 -21.47
N GLY A 76 4.60 -37.42 -22.42
CA GLY A 76 4.26 -38.01 -23.72
C GLY A 76 5.45 -38.21 -24.67
N GLY A 77 6.64 -37.73 -24.32
CA GLY A 77 7.86 -37.85 -25.14
C GLY A 77 7.95 -36.86 -26.30
N ASP A 78 7.04 -35.88 -26.38
CA ASP A 78 7.08 -34.81 -27.38
C ASP A 78 7.81 -33.59 -26.81
N PHE A 79 9.14 -33.63 -26.92
CA PHE A 79 10.02 -32.56 -26.46
C PHE A 79 9.87 -31.27 -27.27
N VAL A 80 9.42 -31.34 -28.53
CA VAL A 80 9.22 -30.17 -29.39
C VAL A 80 7.98 -29.40 -28.94
N LEU A 81 6.88 -30.11 -28.72
CA LEU A 81 5.65 -29.52 -28.22
C LEU A 81 5.82 -28.94 -26.81
N ALA A 82 6.57 -29.64 -25.94
CA ALA A 82 6.89 -29.15 -24.61
C ALA A 82 7.69 -27.83 -24.62
N LEU A 83 8.68 -27.71 -25.51
CA LEU A 83 9.53 -26.53 -25.62
C LEU A 83 8.73 -25.33 -26.17
N VAL A 84 7.96 -25.53 -27.23
CA VAL A 84 7.13 -24.47 -27.85
C VAL A 84 6.06 -23.94 -26.89
N THR A 85 5.53 -24.79 -26.01
CA THR A 85 4.51 -24.38 -25.03
C THR A 85 5.09 -23.56 -23.87
N LEU A 86 6.40 -23.68 -23.61
CA LEU A 86 7.10 -23.05 -22.48
C LEU A 86 7.80 -21.73 -22.85
N THR A 87 8.17 -21.53 -24.12
CA THR A 87 8.74 -20.27 -24.65
C THR A 87 7.69 -19.21 -24.89
#